data_AF-A0A3E5AL41-F1
#
_entry.id   AF-A0A3E5AL41-F1
#
_cell.length_a   1.000
_cell.length_b   1.000
_cell.length_c   1.000
_cell.angle_alpha   90.00
_cell.angle_beta   90.00
_cell.angle_gamma   90.00
#
_symmetry.space_group_name_H-M   'P 1'
#
loop_
_entity.id
_entity.type
_entity.pdbx_description
1 polymer ?
#
loop_
_entity_poly.entity_id
_entity_poly.type
_entity_poly.pdbx_seq_one_letter_code
_entity_poly.pdbx_strand_id
1 'polypeptide(L)'
;MQKKFITITTGNCDSDFYLVCHAACDEQGNFQWFLKDDPNSEHEVYLENRVYESFSTDSNWIKENAENKWLGCHCLLKDDKYTEMICYLSSNILTILRNNTFAMISTFNSQGNLGDNYILEKY
;
A
#
# COMPACT_ATOMS: atom_id res chain seq x y z
N MET A 1 13.73 -4.48 1.73
CA MET A 1 12.72 -5.16 2.59
C MET A 1 11.38 -4.44 2.44
N GLN A 2 10.27 -5.16 2.20
CA GLN A 2 8.94 -4.55 2.04
C GLN A 2 8.40 -3.99 3.35
N LYS A 3 7.80 -2.80 3.30
CA LYS A 3 7.08 -2.23 4.43
C LYS A 3 5.75 -1.63 4.00
N LYS A 4 4.75 -1.75 4.86
CA LYS A 4 3.41 -1.19 4.64
C LYS A 4 3.04 -0.36 5.85
N PHE A 5 2.56 0.84 5.59
CA PHE A 5 2.16 1.81 6.59
C PHE A 5 0.72 2.21 6.27
N ILE A 6 -0.12 2.24 7.30
CA ILE A 6 -1.49 2.69 7.15
C ILE A 6 -1.82 3.71 8.21
N THR A 7 -2.46 4.80 7.78
CA THR A 7 -2.88 5.88 8.67
C THR A 7 -4.39 6.00 8.61
N ILE A 8 -5.04 5.76 9.75
CA ILE A 8 -6.50 5.84 9.91
C ILE A 8 -6.87 7.28 10.22
N THR A 9 -7.81 7.84 9.48
CA THR A 9 -8.32 9.19 9.78
C THR A 9 -9.46 9.08 10.79
N THR A 10 -9.53 10.03 11.73
CA THR A 10 -10.72 10.20 12.58
C THR A 10 -11.23 11.63 12.41
N GLY A 11 -12.47 11.80 11.93
CA GLY A 11 -13.08 13.12 11.70
C GLY A 11 -13.54 13.38 10.26
N ASN A 12 -13.80 14.66 9.93
CA ASN A 12 -14.23 15.12 8.60
C ASN A 12 -13.08 15.14 7.58
N CYS A 13 -12.50 13.97 7.31
CA CYS A 13 -11.66 13.78 6.14
C CYS A 13 -12.50 13.17 5.03
N ASP A 14 -12.17 13.51 3.78
CA ASP A 14 -12.86 12.94 2.61
C ASP A 14 -12.60 11.43 2.45
N SER A 15 -11.59 10.88 3.15
CA SER A 15 -11.19 9.48 3.11
C SER A 15 -11.05 8.88 4.51
N ASP A 16 -11.38 7.60 4.64
CA ASP A 16 -11.38 6.84 5.91
C ASP A 16 -9.96 6.45 6.37
N PHE A 17 -9.04 6.28 5.41
CA PHE A 17 -7.62 6.03 5.69
C PHE A 17 -6.74 6.36 4.49
N TYR A 18 -5.45 6.50 4.78
CA TYR A 18 -4.37 6.60 3.81
C TYR A 18 -3.45 5.38 3.93
N LEU A 19 -2.97 4.88 2.79
CA LEU A 19 -2.09 3.72 2.69
C LEU A 19 -0.80 4.11 1.99
N VAL A 20 0.33 3.72 2.55
CA VAL A 20 1.65 3.81 1.92
C VAL A 20 2.30 2.43 1.91
N CYS A 21 2.65 1.96 0.72
CA CYS A 21 3.34 0.70 0.49
C CYS A 21 4.73 0.97 -0.07
N HIS A 22 5.73 0.30 0.48
CA HIS A 22 7.12 0.36 0.05
C HIS A 22 7.54 -1.00 -0.51
N ALA A 23 7.97 -1.02 -1.77
CA ALA A 23 8.44 -2.23 -2.42
C ALA A 23 9.87 -2.60 -1.98
N ALA A 24 10.72 -1.59 -1.76
CA ALA A 24 12.12 -1.75 -1.37
C ALA A 24 12.61 -0.51 -0.60
N CYS A 25 12.23 -0.41 0.69
CA CYS A 25 12.55 0.77 1.51
C CYS A 25 14.03 1.16 1.42
N ASP A 26 14.27 2.45 1.20
CA ASP A 26 15.60 3.08 1.15
C ASP A 26 16.50 2.57 0.00
N GLU A 27 15.94 1.85 -0.97
CA GLU A 27 16.65 1.37 -2.15
C GLU A 27 16.36 2.21 -3.41
N GLN A 28 17.35 2.32 -4.30
CA GLN A 28 17.22 3.00 -5.58
C GLN A 28 17.10 1.98 -6.71
N GLY A 29 16.19 2.23 -7.64
CA GLY A 29 16.02 1.41 -8.83
C GLY A 29 14.81 1.84 -9.65
N ASN A 30 14.40 0.97 -10.57
CA ASN A 30 13.20 1.18 -11.37
C ASN A 30 12.06 0.35 -10.80
N PHE A 31 10.90 0.98 -10.68
CA PHE A 31 9.70 0.37 -10.13
C PHE A 31 8.58 0.49 -11.14
N GLN A 32 7.76 -0.54 -11.26
CA GLN A 32 6.50 -0.49 -12.01
C GLN A 32 5.41 -1.14 -11.19
N TRP A 33 4.49 -0.33 -10.69
CA TRP A 33 3.34 -0.81 -9.92
C TRP A 33 2.24 -1.34 -10.83
N PHE A 34 1.54 -2.37 -10.35
CA PHE A 34 0.44 -3.01 -11.07
C PHE A 34 -0.62 -3.57 -10.13
N LEU A 35 -1.80 -3.85 -10.69
CA LEU A 35 -2.92 -4.50 -10.02
C LEU A 35 -3.20 -5.88 -10.62
N LYS A 36 -3.63 -6.82 -9.77
CA LYS A 36 -4.17 -8.13 -10.14
C LYS A 36 -5.47 -8.41 -9.39
N ASP A 37 -6.36 -9.20 -9.99
CA ASP A 37 -7.54 -9.70 -9.28
C ASP A 37 -7.18 -10.89 -8.35
N ASP A 38 -6.22 -11.72 -8.76
CA ASP A 38 -5.68 -12.85 -7.99
C ASP A 38 -4.15 -12.78 -7.98
N PRO A 39 -3.46 -13.02 -6.85
CA PRO A 39 -2.01 -12.85 -6.77
C PRO A 39 -1.25 -13.85 -7.65
N ASN A 40 -1.86 -14.97 -8.02
CA ASN A 40 -1.32 -15.99 -8.91
C ASN A 40 -1.76 -15.81 -10.37
N SER A 41 -2.60 -14.82 -10.67
CA SER A 41 -3.00 -14.51 -12.05
C SER A 41 -1.81 -14.01 -12.87
N GLU A 42 -1.76 -14.36 -14.15
CA GLU A 42 -0.81 -13.79 -15.11
C GLU A 42 -1.24 -12.41 -15.61
N HIS A 43 -2.52 -12.04 -15.44
CA HIS A 43 -3.03 -10.77 -15.95
C HIS A 43 -2.69 -9.61 -15.00
N GLU A 44 -1.97 -8.62 -15.54
CA GLU A 44 -1.50 -7.43 -14.82
C GLU A 44 -2.05 -6.15 -15.46
N VAL A 45 -2.55 -5.25 -14.62
CA VAL A 45 -2.95 -3.90 -15.03
C VAL A 45 -1.96 -2.90 -14.46
N TYR A 46 -1.13 -2.31 -15.32
CA TYR A 46 -0.10 -1.36 -14.90
C TYR A 46 -0.70 -0.02 -14.47
N LEU A 47 -0.15 0.51 -13.37
CA LEU A 47 -0.46 1.85 -12.90
C LEU A 47 0.50 2.85 -13.56
N GLU A 48 -0.01 3.60 -14.51
CA GLU A 48 0.79 4.56 -15.29
C GLU A 48 1.42 5.63 -14.37
N ASN A 49 2.66 6.01 -14.69
CA ASN A 49 3.44 7.04 -13.97
C ASN A 49 3.70 6.76 -12.47
N ARG A 50 3.37 5.56 -11.98
CA ARG A 50 3.74 5.10 -10.64
C ARG A 50 5.04 4.31 -10.74
N VAL A 51 6.15 5.04 -10.77
CA VAL A 51 7.51 4.49 -11.00
C VAL A 51 8.46 4.67 -9.82
N TYR A 52 7.93 5.12 -8.68
CA TYR A 52 8.69 5.31 -7.45
C TYR A 52 8.63 4.06 -6.57
N GLU A 53 9.59 3.95 -5.67
CA GLU A 53 9.71 2.85 -4.68
C GLU A 53 8.47 2.72 -3.79
N SER A 54 7.82 3.85 -3.49
CA SER A 54 6.62 3.91 -2.66
C SER A 54 5.36 4.14 -3.49
N PHE A 55 4.28 3.47 -3.12
CA PHE A 55 2.93 3.72 -3.60
C PHE A 55 2.07 4.29 -2.46
N SER A 56 1.50 5.47 -2.69
CA SER A 56 0.61 6.15 -1.73
C SER A 56 -0.77 6.34 -2.33
N THR A 57 -1.80 6.02 -1.54
CA THR A 57 -3.21 6.13 -1.95
C THR A 57 -4.12 6.36 -0.74
N ASP A 58 -5.41 6.54 -1.01
CA ASP A 58 -6.48 6.70 -0.02
C ASP A 58 -7.64 5.73 -0.30
N SER A 59 -8.54 5.61 0.68
CA SER A 59 -9.68 4.69 0.60
C SER A 59 -10.62 4.98 -0.58
N ASN A 60 -10.73 6.23 -1.03
CA ASN A 60 -11.62 6.60 -2.14
C ASN A 60 -11.05 6.14 -3.47
N TRP A 61 -9.77 6.42 -3.72
CA TRP A 61 -9.09 5.94 -4.91
C TRP A 61 -9.13 4.41 -4.98
N ILE A 62 -8.91 3.72 -3.86
CA ILE A 62 -9.02 2.25 -3.79
C ILE A 62 -10.43 1.82 -4.22
N LYS A 63 -11.48 2.42 -3.66
CA LYS A 63 -12.87 2.07 -3.97
C LYS A 63 -13.18 2.19 -5.47
N GLU A 64 -12.67 3.22 -6.12
CA GLU A 64 -12.95 3.52 -7.52
C GLU A 64 -12.11 2.69 -8.49
N ASN A 65 -10.86 2.36 -8.13
CA ASN A 65 -9.86 1.86 -9.09
C ASN A 65 -9.33 0.45 -8.77
N ALA A 66 -9.34 0.06 -7.50
CA ALA A 66 -8.56 -1.08 -7.01
C ALA A 66 -9.28 -1.92 -5.93
N GLU A 67 -10.60 -1.81 -5.81
CA GLU A 67 -11.37 -2.54 -4.81
C GLU A 67 -11.20 -4.06 -5.02
N ASN A 68 -10.82 -4.75 -3.95
CA ASN A 68 -10.55 -6.19 -3.94
C ASN A 68 -9.42 -6.66 -4.87
N LYS A 69 -8.46 -5.79 -5.17
CA LYS A 69 -7.30 -6.12 -6.01
C LYS A 69 -6.03 -6.28 -5.20
N TRP A 70 -5.10 -7.06 -5.72
CA TRP A 70 -3.74 -7.17 -5.24
C TRP A 70 -2.85 -6.14 -5.93
N LEU A 71 -2.18 -5.33 -5.13
CA LEU A 71 -1.12 -4.42 -5.55
C LEU A 71 0.21 -5.16 -5.56
N GLY A 72 0.89 -5.14 -6.70
CA GLY A 72 2.25 -5.66 -6.86
C GLY A 72 3.19 -4.63 -7.47
N CYS A 73 4.48 -4.93 -7.44
CA CYS A 73 5.51 -4.10 -8.04
C CYS A 73 6.58 -4.95 -8.70
N HIS A 74 6.92 -4.63 -9.95
CA HIS A 74 8.17 -5.10 -10.54
C HIS A 74 9.31 -4.19 -10.10
N CYS A 75 10.33 -4.78 -9.51
CA CYS A 75 11.50 -4.09 -9.02
C CYS A 75 12.71 -4.46 -9.89
N LEU A 76 13.44 -3.45 -10.34
CA LEU A 76 14.77 -3.59 -10.92
C LEU A 76 15.74 -2.77 -10.07
N LEU A 77 16.41 -3.46 -9.15
CA LEU A 77 17.36 -2.87 -8.21
C LEU A 77 18.77 -3.28 -8.63
N LYS A 78 19.54 -2.32 -9.15
CA LYS A 78 20.86 -2.60 -9.77
C LYS A 78 20.72 -3.68 -10.87
N ASP A 79 21.20 -4.89 -10.60
CA ASP A 79 21.17 -6.03 -11.53
C ASP A 79 20.11 -7.09 -11.17
N ASP A 80 19.41 -6.92 -10.05
CA ASP A 80 18.38 -7.86 -9.58
C ASP A 80 17.00 -7.43 -10.05
N LYS A 81 16.33 -8.33 -10.79
CA LYS A 81 14.93 -8.16 -11.23
C LYS A 81 14.04 -9.16 -10.53
N TYR A 82 13.02 -8.66 -9.86
CA TYR A 82 12.04 -9.51 -9.17
C TYR A 82 10.67 -8.82 -9.11
N THR A 83 9.65 -9.61 -8.78
CA THR A 83 8.26 -9.16 -8.65
C THR A 83 7.79 -9.42 -7.23
N GLU A 84 7.13 -8.45 -6.62
CA GLU A 84 6.56 -8.59 -5.28
C GLU A 84 5.06 -8.35 -5.30
N MET A 85 4.32 -9.22 -4.61
CA MET A 85 2.91 -8.98 -4.28
C MET A 85 2.84 -8.31 -2.91
N ILE A 86 2.47 -7.04 -2.91
CA ILE A 86 2.71 -6.15 -1.78
C ILE A 86 1.47 -6.01 -0.92
N CYS A 87 0.28 -5.73 -1.46
CA CYS A 87 -0.87 -5.40 -0.61
C CYS A 87 -2.19 -5.85 -1.24
N TYR A 88 -3.06 -6.50 -0.48
CA TYR A 88 -4.47 -6.62 -0.83
C TYR A 88 -5.18 -5.30 -0.53
N LEU A 89 -5.85 -4.73 -1.52
CA LEU A 89 -6.52 -3.44 -1.45
C LEU A 89 -8.03 -3.61 -1.27
N SER A 90 -8.58 -2.88 -0.30
CA SER A 90 -10.02 -2.70 -0.12
C SER A 90 -10.27 -1.36 0.54
N SER A 91 -11.35 -0.67 0.16
CA SER A 91 -11.78 0.55 0.84
C SER A 91 -12.31 0.31 2.25
N ASN A 92 -12.47 -0.96 2.65
CA ASN A 92 -12.79 -1.34 4.02
C ASN A 92 -11.52 -1.60 4.84
N ILE A 93 -11.30 -0.77 5.87
CA ILE A 93 -10.13 -0.86 6.77
C ILE A 93 -10.03 -2.22 7.48
N LEU A 94 -11.14 -2.86 7.87
CA LEU A 94 -11.07 -4.17 8.54
C LEU A 94 -10.62 -5.26 7.57
N THR A 95 -11.05 -5.17 6.31
CA THR A 95 -10.58 -6.07 5.25
C THR A 95 -9.09 -5.89 4.99
N ILE A 96 -8.59 -4.65 4.92
CA ILE A 96 -7.17 -4.40 4.68
C ILE A 96 -6.29 -4.91 5.83
N LEU A 97 -6.71 -4.69 7.08
CA LEU A 97 -5.99 -5.15 8.28
C LEU A 97 -5.95 -6.68 8.40
N ARG A 98 -6.99 -7.38 7.93
CA ARG A 98 -7.07 -8.85 8.00
C ARG A 98 -6.23 -9.55 6.93
N ASN A 99 -6.09 -8.95 5.75
CA ASN A 99 -5.45 -9.59 4.60
C ASN A 99 -3.99 -9.15 4.41
N ASN A 100 -3.48 -8.26 5.25
CA ASN A 100 -2.13 -7.71 5.12
C ASN A 100 -1.40 -7.67 6.45
N THR A 101 -0.07 -7.79 6.38
CA THR A 101 0.82 -7.41 7.46
C THR A 101 1.32 -5.98 7.26
N PHE A 102 1.26 -5.18 8.32
CA PHE A 102 1.75 -3.81 8.36
C PHE A 102 2.99 -3.71 9.24
N ALA A 103 3.88 -2.78 8.92
CA ALA A 103 5.01 -2.40 9.77
C ALA A 103 4.60 -1.32 10.78
N MET A 104 3.60 -0.49 10.43
CA MET A 104 3.09 0.56 11.30
C MET A 104 1.62 0.86 11.00
N ILE A 105 0.88 1.16 12.06
CA ILE A 105 -0.47 1.72 11.99
C ILE A 105 -0.45 3.05 12.75
N SER A 106 -0.91 4.12 12.12
CA SER A 106 -1.01 5.45 12.72
C SER A 106 -2.46 5.94 12.73
N THR A 107 -2.79 6.88 13.61
CA THR A 107 -4.10 7.58 13.59
C THR A 107 -3.90 9.08 13.37
N PHE A 108 -4.86 9.75 12.74
CA PHE A 108 -5.02 11.20 12.82
C PHE A 108 -6.14 11.52 13.79
N ASN A 109 -5.96 12.53 14.64
CA ASN A 109 -7.03 13.05 15.48
C ASN A 109 -8.00 13.95 14.68
N SER A 110 -9.09 14.38 15.30
CA SER A 110 -10.14 15.20 14.69
C SER A 110 -9.68 16.57 14.17
N GLN A 111 -8.45 16.98 14.46
CA GLN A 111 -7.83 18.22 14.00
C GLN A 111 -6.87 17.98 12.82
N GLY A 112 -6.76 16.74 12.32
CA GLY A 112 -5.82 16.35 11.27
C GLY A 112 -4.37 16.22 11.75
N ASN A 113 -4.14 16.25 13.06
CA ASN A 113 -2.81 16.06 13.64
C ASN A 113 -2.54 14.58 13.89
N LEU A 114 -1.29 14.15 13.72
CA LEU A 114 -0.87 12.79 14.01
C LEU A 114 -1.21 12.46 15.47
N GLY A 115 -1.99 11.41 15.67
CA GLY A 115 -2.35 10.85 16.96
C GLY A 115 -1.39 9.75 17.37
N ASP A 116 -1.93 8.55 17.57
CA ASP A 116 -1.15 7.41 18.03
C ASP A 116 -0.38 6.75 16.87
N ASN A 117 0.77 6.16 17.20
CA ASN A 117 1.56 5.35 16.29
C ASN A 117 1.87 3.99 16.93
N TYR A 118 1.54 2.93 16.20
CA TYR A 118 1.75 1.55 16.60
C TYR A 118 2.76 0.92 15.64
N ILE A 119 3.98 0.67 16.11
CA ILE A 119 5.00 -0.06 15.36
C ILE A 119 4.74 -1.56 15.58
N LEU A 120 4.59 -2.30 14.47
CA LEU A 120 4.31 -3.72 14.49
C LEU A 120 5.60 -4.48 14.19
N GLU A 121 6.21 -5.05 15.22
CA GLU A 121 7.38 -5.91 15.07
C GLU A 121 6.94 -7.31 14.64
N LYS A 122 7.58 -7.85 13.60
CA LYS A 122 7.46 -9.27 13.27
C LYS A 122 8.29 -10.06 14.27
N TYR A 123 7.63 -10.84 15.12
CA TYR A 123 8.26 -11.89 15.91
C TYR A 123 8.59 -13.10 15.05
#